data_AF-A0A7X0SEY1-F1
#
_entry.id   AF-A0A7X0SEY1-F1
#
_cell.length_a   1.000
_cell.length_b   1.000
_cell.length_c   1.000
_cell.angle_alpha   90.00
_cell.angle_beta   90.00
_cell.angle_gamma   90.00
#
_symmetry.space_group_name_H-M   'P 1'
#
loop_
_entity.id
_entity.type
_entity.pdbx_description
1 polymer ?
#
loop_
_entity_poly.entity_id
_entity_poly.type
_entity_poly.pdbx_seq_one_letter_code
_entity_poly.pdbx_strand_id
1 'polypeptide(L)'
;MKTEIEIQQEKVNILIKLMKDNPTLRVVPMVDTDVVGGDDHSCWLGVFGMVEIDECWSDEERIYFKSTDDEELVDMALEGMEDDKKFTGLSGEELIKIAEKEVEELDWEKVITISIKTT
;
A
#
# COMPACT_ATOMS: atom_id res chain seq x y z
N MET A 1 18.05 22.02 -10.93
CA MET A 1 17.13 21.30 -10.01
C MET A 1 15.72 21.80 -10.30
N LYS A 2 14.72 20.92 -10.22
CA LYS A 2 13.32 21.33 -10.29
C LYS A 2 12.94 22.02 -8.97
N THR A 3 12.04 22.99 -9.06
CA THR A 3 11.38 23.65 -7.91
C THR A 3 10.28 22.76 -7.35
N GLU A 4 9.84 23.02 -6.11
CA GLU A 4 8.74 22.29 -5.48
C GLU A 4 7.45 22.34 -6.32
N ILE A 5 7.15 23.50 -6.90
CA ILE A 5 5.96 23.67 -7.75
C ILE A 5 6.06 22.85 -9.05
N GLU A 6 7.25 22.76 -9.66
CA GLU A 6 7.46 21.94 -10.86
C GLU A 6 7.30 20.44 -10.55
N ILE A 7 7.82 20.00 -9.40
CA ILE A 7 7.66 18.61 -8.93
C ILE A 7 6.18 18.31 -8.68
N GLN A 8 5.47 19.18 -7.95
CA GLN A 8 4.04 19.01 -7.68
C GLN A 8 3.23 18.95 -8.98
N GLN A 9 3.48 19.87 -9.92
CA GLN A 9 2.78 19.89 -11.21
C GLN A 9 3.02 18.63 -12.02
N GLU A 10 4.24 18.08 -12.01
CA GLU A 10 4.55 16.80 -12.65
C GLU A 10 3.73 15.66 -12.05
N LYS A 11 3.65 15.57 -10.72
CA LYS A 11 2.86 14.54 -10.03
C LYS A 11 1.36 14.68 -10.31
N VAL A 12 0.83 15.90 -10.28
CA VAL A 12 -0.58 16.19 -10.63
C VAL A 12 -0.87 15.79 -12.07
N ASN A 13 0.02 16.09 -13.01
CA ASN A 13 -0.16 15.71 -14.41
C ASN A 13 -0.15 14.19 -14.60
N ILE A 14 0.72 13.47 -13.88
CA ILE A 14 0.73 11.99 -13.88
C ILE A 14 -0.59 11.45 -13.33
N LEU A 15 -1.07 11.98 -12.20
CA LEU A 15 -2.34 11.57 -11.60
C LEU A 15 -3.50 11.77 -12.57
N ILE A 16 -3.62 12.96 -13.17
CA ILE A 16 -4.67 13.26 -14.15
C ILE A 16 -4.59 12.31 -15.35
N LYS A 17 -3.38 11.98 -15.82
CA LYS A 17 -3.19 11.05 -16.91
C LYS A 17 -3.68 9.65 -16.52
N LEU A 18 -3.26 9.12 -15.37
CA LEU A 18 -3.68 7.79 -14.90
C LEU A 18 -5.20 7.70 -14.71
N MET A 19 -5.84 8.76 -14.18
CA MET A 19 -7.29 8.82 -14.04
C MET A 19 -8.01 8.81 -15.39
N LYS A 20 -7.46 9.48 -16.42
CA LYS A 20 -8.02 9.47 -17.77
C LYS A 20 -7.87 8.11 -18.44
N ASP A 21 -6.71 7.49 -18.28
CA ASP A 21 -6.40 6.19 -18.88
C ASP A 21 -7.14 5.05 -18.15
N ASN A 22 -7.49 5.24 -16.88
CA ASN A 22 -8.15 4.23 -16.03
C ASN A 22 -9.36 4.83 -15.27
N PRO A 23 -10.44 5.23 -15.95
CA PRO A 23 -11.53 6.02 -15.36
C PRO A 23 -12.38 5.28 -14.32
N THR A 24 -12.22 3.97 -14.20
CA THR A 24 -12.95 3.13 -13.22
C THR A 24 -12.14 2.86 -11.96
N LEU A 25 -10.84 3.16 -11.93
CA LEU A 25 -10.01 2.93 -10.76
C LEU A 25 -10.18 4.07 -9.76
N ARG A 26 -10.30 3.71 -8.49
CA ARG A 26 -10.35 4.66 -7.38
C ARG A 26 -8.98 5.31 -7.18
N VAL A 27 -8.97 6.58 -6.81
CA VAL A 27 -7.75 7.27 -6.37
C VAL A 27 -7.62 7.13 -4.86
N VAL A 28 -6.48 6.65 -4.38
CA VAL A 28 -6.20 6.37 -2.98
C VAL A 28 -4.98 7.16 -2.52
N PRO A 29 -5.18 8.19 -1.67
CA PRO A 29 -4.08 8.86 -1.01
C PRO A 29 -3.45 7.94 0.05
N MET A 30 -2.14 7.71 -0.07
CA MET A 30 -1.33 7.01 0.94
C MET A 30 -0.67 8.05 1.82
N VAL A 31 -1.24 8.31 2.99
CA VAL A 31 -0.71 9.34 3.90
C VAL A 31 0.33 8.70 4.82
N ASP A 32 1.56 9.19 4.71
CA ASP A 32 2.67 8.75 5.57
C ASP A 32 2.39 9.13 7.03
N THR A 33 2.72 8.24 7.96
CA THR A 33 2.55 8.49 9.40
C THR A 33 3.31 9.74 9.85
N ASP A 34 4.42 10.07 9.21
CA ASP A 34 5.21 11.27 9.55
C ASP A 34 4.49 12.57 9.20
N VAL A 35 3.48 12.52 8.33
CA VAL A 35 2.61 13.67 8.06
C VAL A 35 1.68 13.92 9.25
N VAL A 36 1.20 12.87 9.91
CA VAL A 36 0.23 12.97 11.00
C VAL A 36 0.96 13.17 12.33
N GLY A 37 1.07 14.43 12.78
CA GLY A 37 1.79 14.79 14.01
C GLY A 37 1.03 14.57 15.32
N GLY A 38 -0.12 13.90 15.31
CA GLY A 38 -0.92 13.59 16.51
C GLY A 38 -2.41 13.39 16.25
N ASP A 39 -3.14 13.08 17.33
CA ASP A 39 -4.57 12.75 17.33
C ASP A 39 -5.48 13.96 17.60
N ASP A 40 -4.97 15.18 17.44
CA ASP A 40 -5.65 16.43 17.81
C ASP A 40 -6.76 16.86 16.83
N HIS A 41 -7.22 15.93 15.98
CA HIS A 41 -8.22 16.17 14.92
C HIS A 41 -7.94 17.43 14.10
N SER A 42 -6.65 17.71 13.85
CA SER A 42 -6.18 18.90 13.12
C SER A 42 -5.87 18.59 11.66
N CYS A 43 -5.41 19.61 10.92
CA CYS A 43 -4.95 19.46 9.53
C CYS A 43 -3.44 19.47 9.47
N TRP A 44 -2.87 18.46 8.82
CA TRP A 44 -1.43 18.34 8.61
C TRP A 44 -1.05 18.70 7.18
N LEU A 45 0.11 19.34 7.02
CA LEU A 45 0.64 19.68 5.71
C LEU A 45 1.46 18.49 5.18
N GLY A 46 1.11 18.02 3.98
CA GLY A 46 1.88 17.01 3.26
C GLY A 46 2.18 17.44 1.82
N VAL A 47 3.15 16.76 1.20
CA VAL A 47 3.57 16.98 -0.19
C VAL A 47 3.21 15.79 -1.08
N PHE A 48 2.97 16.06 -2.36
CA PHE A 48 2.64 15.04 -3.35
C PHE A 48 3.90 14.24 -3.71
N GLY A 49 3.88 12.96 -3.37
CA GLY A 49 4.95 12.02 -3.64
C GLY A 49 4.75 11.25 -4.95
N MET A 50 5.05 9.95 -4.90
CA MET A 50 4.85 9.01 -6.01
C MET A 50 3.37 8.84 -6.32
N VAL A 51 3.08 8.71 -7.63
CA VAL A 51 1.74 8.46 -8.17
C VAL A 51 1.86 7.29 -9.15
N GLU A 52 1.08 6.24 -8.94
CA GLU A 52 1.16 5.01 -9.73
C GLU A 52 -0.13 4.20 -9.68
N ILE A 53 -0.13 3.06 -10.37
CA ILE A 53 -1.18 2.05 -10.25
C ILE A 53 -0.66 1.00 -9.29
N ASP A 54 -1.45 0.66 -8.28
CA ASP A 54 -1.12 -0.35 -7.29
C ASP A 54 -2.37 -1.18 -6.95
N GLU A 55 -2.23 -2.10 -6.02
CA GLU A 55 -3.33 -2.84 -5.41
C GLU A 55 -3.35 -2.55 -3.91
N CYS A 56 -4.55 -2.35 -3.33
CA CYS A 56 -4.71 -2.20 -1.90
C CYS A 56 -5.75 -3.17 -1.34
N TRP A 57 -5.53 -3.62 -0.12
CA TRP A 57 -6.45 -4.46 0.63
C TRP A 57 -6.61 -3.88 2.04
N SER A 58 -7.77 -4.10 2.66
CA SER A 58 -8.02 -3.66 4.04
C SER A 58 -8.67 -4.78 4.83
N ASP A 59 -8.17 -4.97 6.05
CA ASP A 59 -8.72 -5.90 7.04
C ASP A 59 -9.65 -5.21 8.05
N GLU A 60 -10.19 -4.04 7.69
CA GLU A 60 -10.96 -3.11 8.54
C GLU A 60 -10.14 -2.31 9.56
N GLU A 61 -8.92 -2.75 9.91
CA GLU A 61 -8.04 -2.05 10.88
C GLU A 61 -6.94 -1.24 10.18
N ARG A 62 -6.27 -1.83 9.19
CA ARG A 62 -5.22 -1.22 8.37
C ARG A 62 -5.57 -1.32 6.89
N ILE A 63 -4.98 -0.42 6.11
CA ILE A 63 -4.94 -0.53 4.65
C ILE A 63 -3.51 -0.93 4.29
N TYR A 64 -3.41 -2.00 3.54
CA TYR A 64 -2.18 -2.56 3.00
C TYR A 64 -2.10 -2.24 1.51
N PHE A 65 -0.90 -1.92 1.04
CA PHE A 65 -0.57 -1.62 -0.34
C PHE A 65 0.41 -2.66 -0.83
N LYS A 66 0.07 -3.36 -1.91
CA LYS A 66 0.85 -4.50 -2.39
C LYS A 66 2.29 -4.13 -2.74
N SER A 67 2.52 -2.92 -3.26
CA SER A 67 3.88 -2.42 -3.54
C SER A 67 4.77 -2.26 -2.30
N THR A 68 4.18 -2.14 -1.10
CA THR A 68 4.89 -1.77 0.14
C THR A 68 4.81 -2.86 1.21
N ASP A 69 3.68 -3.53 1.32
CA ASP A 69 3.35 -4.39 2.46
C ASP A 69 3.28 -5.89 2.11
N ASP A 70 3.51 -6.29 0.85
CA ASP A 70 3.38 -7.71 0.42
C ASP A 70 4.31 -8.65 1.20
N GLU A 71 5.59 -8.28 1.35
CA GLU A 71 6.56 -9.04 2.14
C GLU A 71 6.15 -9.11 3.63
N GLU A 72 5.68 -8.00 4.21
CA GLU A 72 5.20 -7.95 5.61
C GLU A 72 3.99 -8.86 5.81
N LEU A 73 3.05 -8.88 4.87
CA LEU A 73 1.87 -9.74 4.92
C LEU A 73 2.24 -11.22 4.81
N VAL A 74 3.23 -11.57 3.97
CA VAL A 74 3.72 -12.96 3.87
C VAL A 74 4.37 -13.40 5.17
N ASP A 75 5.20 -12.55 5.77
CA ASP A 75 5.82 -12.83 7.07
C ASP A 75 4.77 -12.99 8.18
N MET A 76 3.76 -12.11 8.23
CA MET A 76 2.63 -12.23 9.18
C MET A 76 1.84 -13.53 8.98
N ALA A 77 1.58 -13.93 7.74
CA ALA A 77 0.90 -15.19 7.44
C ALA A 77 1.73 -16.39 7.89
N LEU A 78 3.06 -16.37 7.66
CA LEU A 78 3.98 -17.40 8.13
C LEU A 78 3.98 -17.54 9.65
N GLU A 79 4.08 -16.44 10.38
CA GLU A 79 4.03 -16.43 11.85
C GLU A 79 2.72 -17.06 12.35
N GLY A 80 1.59 -16.75 11.71
CA GLY A 80 0.29 -17.36 12.03
C GLY A 80 0.22 -18.87 11.79
N MET A 81 1.04 -19.41 10.87
CA MET A 81 1.09 -20.84 10.54
C MET A 81 1.94 -21.65 11.52
N GLU A 82 2.94 -21.04 12.17
CA GLU A 82 3.87 -21.75 13.07
C GLU A 82 3.15 -22.41 14.27
N ASP A 83 2.06 -21.78 14.74
CA ASP A 83 1.28 -22.25 15.88
C ASP A 83 0.13 -23.21 15.50
N ASP A 84 -0.16 -23.39 14.20
CA ASP A 84 -1.26 -24.25 13.74
C ASP A 84 -0.79 -25.67 13.38
N LYS A 85 -1.40 -26.65 14.08
CA LYS A 85 -1.15 -28.09 13.88
C LYS A 85 -1.41 -28.56 12.45
N LYS A 86 -2.21 -27.83 11.66
CA LYS A 86 -2.46 -28.09 10.24
C LYS A 86 -1.18 -28.07 9.41
N PHE A 87 -0.19 -27.28 9.81
CA PHE A 87 1.07 -27.09 9.09
C PHE A 87 2.23 -27.90 9.69
N THR A 88 1.97 -28.70 10.73
CA THR A 88 2.99 -29.56 11.34
C THR A 88 3.56 -30.56 10.33
N GLY A 89 4.88 -30.54 10.18
CA GLY A 89 5.62 -31.47 9.30
C GLY A 89 5.83 -30.97 7.87
N LEU A 90 5.35 -29.77 7.52
CA LEU A 90 5.74 -29.09 6.30
C LEU A 90 7.15 -28.51 6.42
N SER A 91 7.86 -28.44 5.29
CA SER A 91 9.13 -27.73 5.21
C SER A 91 8.93 -26.21 5.16
N GLY A 92 9.96 -25.44 5.49
CA GLY A 92 9.90 -23.98 5.41
C GLY A 92 9.56 -23.46 4.00
N GLU A 93 10.06 -24.10 2.95
CA GLU A 93 9.73 -23.72 1.57
C GLU A 93 8.25 -23.98 1.21
N GLU A 94 7.63 -24.99 1.81
CA GLU A 94 6.20 -25.26 1.61
C GLU A 94 5.35 -24.23 2.36
N LEU A 95 5.76 -23.84 3.57
CA LEU A 95 5.09 -22.79 4.34
C LEU A 95 5.11 -21.45 3.60
N ILE A 96 6.28 -21.05 3.08
CA ILE A 96 6.44 -19.80 2.30
C ILE A 96 5.48 -19.77 1.13
N LYS A 97 5.39 -20.84 0.33
CA LYS A 97 4.48 -20.90 -0.81
C LYS A 97 3.01 -20.84 -0.41
N ILE A 98 2.65 -21.37 0.75
CA ILE A 98 1.28 -21.29 1.25
C ILE A 98 0.98 -19.86 1.69
N ALA A 99 1.90 -19.22 2.42
CA ALA A 99 1.76 -17.83 2.87
C ALA A 99 1.67 -16.85 1.68
N GLU A 100 2.61 -16.93 0.72
CA GLU A 100 2.56 -16.17 -0.54
C GLU A 100 1.20 -16.32 -1.23
N LYS A 101 0.71 -17.56 -1.31
CA LYS A 101 -0.58 -17.83 -1.93
C LYS A 101 -1.76 -17.24 -1.16
N GLU A 102 -1.77 -17.33 0.17
CA GLU A 102 -2.82 -16.73 1.00
C GLU A 102 -2.86 -15.21 0.83
N VAL A 103 -1.69 -14.56 0.75
CA VAL A 103 -1.57 -13.12 0.47
C VAL A 103 -2.04 -12.78 -0.94
N GLU A 104 -1.66 -13.57 -1.96
CA GLU A 104 -2.14 -13.38 -3.34
C GLU A 104 -3.66 -13.51 -3.49
N GLU A 105 -4.31 -14.35 -2.67
CA GLU A 105 -5.75 -14.62 -2.70
C GLU A 105 -6.58 -13.59 -1.90
N LEU A 106 -5.96 -12.61 -1.24
CA LEU A 106 -6.68 -11.50 -0.62
C LEU A 106 -7.48 -10.68 -1.65
N ASP A 107 -8.53 -10.01 -1.17
CA ASP A 107 -9.41 -9.16 -1.99
C ASP A 107 -8.75 -7.83 -2.38
N TRP A 108 -7.65 -7.92 -3.13
CA TRP A 108 -6.89 -6.80 -3.66
C TRP A 108 -7.73 -5.94 -4.61
N GLU A 109 -7.89 -4.66 -4.27
CA GLU A 109 -8.50 -3.66 -5.16
C GLU A 109 -7.41 -2.95 -5.94
N LYS A 110 -7.46 -3.04 -7.27
CA LYS A 110 -6.60 -2.23 -8.14
C LYS A 110 -6.99 -0.75 -8.08
N VAL A 111 -6.03 0.11 -7.81
CA VAL A 111 -6.25 1.54 -7.54
C VAL A 111 -5.17 2.42 -8.18
N ILE A 112 -5.42 3.72 -8.25
CA ILE A 112 -4.40 4.75 -8.50
C ILE A 112 -3.96 5.28 -7.14
N THR A 113 -2.70 5.08 -6.76
CA THR A 113 -2.18 5.60 -5.50
C THR A 113 -1.52 6.96 -5.69
N ILE A 114 -1.59 7.78 -4.63
CA ILE A 114 -0.76 8.99 -4.49
C ILE A 114 -0.23 9.05 -3.08
N SER A 115 1.09 8.96 -2.93
CA SER A 115 1.71 9.14 -1.61
C SER A 115 1.70 10.61 -1.19
N ILE A 116 1.38 10.86 0.07
CA ILE A 116 1.40 12.14 0.73
C ILE A 116 2.44 12.03 1.84
N LYS A 117 3.55 12.76 1.70
CA LYS A 117 4.74 12.63 2.56
C LYS A 117 5.07 13.95 3.23
N THR A 118 6.05 13.94 4.14
CA THR A 118 6.72 15.14 4.63
C THR A 118 7.68 15.70 3.56
N THR A 119 8.03 16.99 3.69
CA THR A 119 8.95 17.72 2.80
C THR A 119 10.39 17.21 2.85
#